data_AF-A0A6I1FG82-F1
#
_entry.id   AF-A0A6I1FG82-F1
#
_cell.length_a   1.000
_cell.length_b   1.000
_cell.length_c   1.000
_cell.angle_alpha   90.00
_cell.angle_beta   90.00
_cell.angle_gamma   90.00
#
_symmetry.space_group_name_H-M   'P 1'
#
loop_
_entity.id
_entity.type
_entity.pdbx_description
1 polymer ?
#
loop_
_entity_poly.entity_id
_entity_poly.type
_entity_poly.pdbx_seq_one_letter_code
_entity_poly.pdbx_strand_id
1 'polypeptide(L)' 'MEVLTLHRTVESIIKGEKVIDDGDMTLIRALPQIKRRSLGPFVFLDHYKHDSKRGIGDKPHPHAGIEVYTYLIE' A
#
# COMPACT_ATOMS: atom_id res chain seq x y z
N MET A 1 24.07 -17.95 -22.23
CA MET A 1 23.94 -17.21 -20.96
C MET A 1 23.02 -18.00 -20.06
N GLU A 2 23.55 -18.54 -18.98
CA GLU A 2 22.80 -19.32 -18.01
C GLU A 2 22.03 -18.37 -17.09
N VAL A 3 20.69 -18.44 -17.11
CA VAL A 3 19.86 -17.65 -16.20
C VAL A 3 19.87 -18.39 -14.86
N LEU A 4 20.64 -17.90 -13.90
CA LEU A 4 20.58 -18.38 -12.52
C LEU A 4 19.18 -18.13 -11.95
N THR A 5 18.41 -19.20 -11.77
CA THR A 5 17.10 -19.14 -11.11
C THR A 5 17.32 -18.89 -9.62
N LEU A 6 17.23 -17.64 -9.20
CA LEU A 6 17.20 -17.27 -7.78
C LEU A 6 15.88 -17.74 -7.17
N HIS A 7 15.94 -18.78 -6.33
CA HIS A 7 14.81 -19.20 -5.51
C HIS A 7 14.61 -18.20 -4.37
N ARG A 8 13.50 -17.46 -4.39
CA ARG A 8 13.11 -16.56 -3.29
C ARG A 8 12.36 -17.35 -2.22
N THR A 9 12.68 -17.08 -0.96
CA THR A 9 11.92 -17.57 0.20
C THR A 9 11.13 -16.42 0.82
N VAL A 10 10.00 -16.73 1.46
CA VAL A 10 9.24 -15.74 2.24
C VAL A 10 9.95 -15.51 3.57
N GLU A 11 10.49 -14.31 3.79
CA GLU A 11 11.14 -13.93 5.06
C GLU A 11 10.12 -13.68 6.17
N SER A 12 9.03 -12.97 5.85
CA SER A 12 7.99 -12.61 6.81
C SER A 12 6.64 -12.37 6.15
N ILE A 13 5.57 -12.57 6.92
CA ILE A 13 4.19 -12.24 6.52
C ILE A 13 3.72 -11.12 7.43
N ILE A 14 3.24 -10.03 6.82
CA ILE A 14 2.72 -8.86 7.50
C ILE A 14 1.25 -8.75 7.15
N LYS A 15 0.37 -8.80 8.16
CA LYS A 15 -1.06 -8.59 7.96
C LYS A 15 -1.34 -7.10 7.88
N GLY A 16 -2.00 -6.66 6.82
CA GLY A 16 -2.44 -5.26 6.71
C GLY A 16 -3.42 -4.89 7.82
N GLU A 17 -3.36 -3.63 8.26
CA GLU A 17 -4.24 -3.07 9.28
C GLU A 17 -5.36 -2.28 8.62
N LYS A 18 -6.60 -2.48 9.11
CA LYS A 18 -7.75 -1.70 8.66
C LYS A 18 -7.67 -0.31 9.30
N VAL A 19 -7.47 0.72 8.47
CA VAL A 19 -7.31 2.12 8.89
C VAL A 19 -8.60 2.92 8.69
N ILE A 20 -9.34 2.60 7.61
CA ILE A 20 -10.65 3.17 7.33
C ILE A 20 -11.61 2.01 7.09
N ASP A 21 -12.79 2.10 7.70
CA ASP A 21 -13.94 1.23 7.49
C ASP A 21 -15.19 1.96 7.99
N ASP A 22 -15.73 2.82 7.14
CA ASP A 22 -16.81 3.75 7.49
C ASP A 22 -18.09 3.54 6.70
N GLY A 23 -18.21 2.38 6.04
CA GLY A 23 -19.37 1.99 5.24
C GLY A 23 -19.36 2.50 3.81
N ASP A 24 -18.57 3.53 3.48
CA ASP A 24 -18.36 3.99 2.10
C ASP A 24 -16.96 3.63 1.60
N MET A 25 -15.95 3.69 2.47
CA MET A 25 -14.57 3.37 2.14
C MET A 25 -14.00 2.32 3.09
N THR A 26 -13.21 1.41 2.54
CA THR A 26 -12.29 0.56 3.31
C THR A 26 -10.87 0.83 2.86
N LEU A 27 -9.95 1.02 3.82
CA LEU A 27 -8.52 1.15 3.58
C LEU A 27 -7.78 0.15 4.47
N ILE A 28 -7.01 -0.74 3.85
CA ILE A 28 -6.10 -1.66 4.52
C ILE A 28 -4.66 -1.23 4.21
N ARG A 29 -3.90 -0.93 5.27
CA ARG A 29 -2.51 -0.47 5.19
C ARG A 29 -1.54 -1.60 5.51
N ALA A 30 -0.68 -1.92 4.54
CA ALA A 30 0.42 -2.86 4.72
C ALA A 30 1.72 -2.18 5.18
N LEU A 31 1.96 -0.93 4.75
CA LEU A 31 3.11 -0.11 5.15
C LEU A 31 2.69 1.37 5.34
N PRO A 32 3.28 2.09 6.31
CA PRO A 32 4.20 1.60 7.33
C PRO A 32 3.46 0.84 8.45
N GLN A 33 4.18 -0.08 9.09
CA GLN A 33 3.80 -0.69 10.38
C GLN A 33 4.94 -0.62 11.38
N ILE A 34 4.63 -0.79 12.67
CA ILE A 34 5.63 -0.75 13.76
C ILE A 34 6.81 -1.70 13.47
N LYS A 35 6.51 -2.92 12.99
CA LYS A 35 7.52 -3.96 12.71
C LYS A 35 8.20 -3.84 11.35
N ARG A 36 7.66 -3.02 10.43
CA ARG A 36 8.21 -2.79 9.09
C ARG A 36 7.74 -1.43 8.58
N ARG A 37 8.62 -0.43 8.65
CA ARG A 37 8.29 0.94 8.23
C ARG A 37 8.37 1.13 6.70
N SER A 38 9.22 0.38 6.03
CA SER A 38 9.37 0.38 4.57
C SER A 38 9.85 -0.97 4.05
N LEU A 39 9.73 -1.17 2.74
CA LEU A 39 10.37 -2.26 2.01
C LEU A 39 11.25 -1.65 0.91
N GLY A 40 12.54 -1.48 1.20
CA GLY A 40 13.43 -0.70 0.32
C GLY A 40 12.86 0.71 0.09
N PRO A 41 12.62 1.15 -1.16
CA PRO A 41 12.06 2.47 -1.46
C PRO A 41 10.55 2.60 -1.21
N PHE A 42 9.83 1.49 -0.99
CA PHE A 42 8.39 1.51 -0.77
C PHE A 42 8.07 1.88 0.68
N VAL A 43 7.56 3.09 0.90
CA VAL A 43 7.29 3.67 2.23
C VAL A 43 5.80 3.68 2.60
N PHE A 44 4.91 3.54 1.62
CA PHE A 44 3.47 3.38 1.81
C PHE A 44 2.94 2.27 0.90
N LEU A 45 2.00 1.48 1.39
CA LEU A 45 1.24 0.52 0.59
C LEU A 45 -0.15 0.36 1.19
N ASP A 46 -1.14 0.89 0.48
CA ASP A 46 -2.54 0.85 0.86
C ASP A 46 -3.33 0.08 -0.21
N HIS A 47 -4.18 -0.85 0.24
CA HIS A 47 -5.26 -1.40 -0.56
C HIS A 47 -6.54 -0.73 -0.10
N TYR A 48 -7.16 0.06 -0.97
CA TYR A 48 -8.40 0.74 -0.64
C TYR A 48 -9.48 0.49 -1.69
N LYS A 49 -10.72 0.55 -1.24
CA LYS A 49 -11.94 0.49 -2.03
C LYS A 49 -12.88 1.58 -1.53
N HIS A 50 -13.63 2.19 -2.43
CA HIS A 50 -14.77 3.05 -2.10
C HIS A 50 -15.96 2.71 -3.01
N ASP A 51 -17.18 2.96 -2.54
CA ASP A 51 -18.39 2.73 -3.33
C ASP A 51 -18.93 4.03 -3.98
N SER A 52 -18.58 5.21 -3.45
CA SER A 52 -18.96 6.52 -4.01
C SER A 52 -17.86 7.16 -4.88
N LYS A 53 -17.89 8.49 -5.08
CA LYS A 53 -16.79 9.25 -5.71
C LYS A 53 -15.72 9.72 -4.72
N ARG A 54 -15.84 9.35 -3.45
CA ARG A 54 -14.86 9.68 -2.42
C ARG A 54 -13.57 8.90 -2.67
N GLY A 55 -12.42 9.58 -2.57
CA GLY A 55 -11.11 8.95 -2.71
C GLY A 55 -10.18 9.30 -1.56
N ILE A 56 -9.11 8.53 -1.41
CA ILE A 56 -7.98 8.94 -0.57
C ILE A 56 -7.37 10.16 -1.26
N GLY A 57 -7.46 11.32 -0.61
CA GLY A 57 -6.96 12.56 -1.19
C GLY A 57 -7.98 13.35 -2.02
N ASP A 58 -9.28 13.12 -1.81
CA ASP A 58 -10.38 13.91 -2.37
C ASP A 58 -10.35 15.41 -1.99
N LYS A 59 -9.49 15.78 -1.02
CA LYS A 59 -9.18 17.16 -0.64
C LYS A 59 -7.73 17.50 -1.01
N PRO A 60 -7.46 18.75 -1.40
CA PRO A 60 -6.10 19.20 -1.67
C PRO A 60 -5.15 18.93 -0.50
N HIS A 61 -4.05 18.23 -0.77
CA HIS A 61 -2.98 17.97 0.20
C HIS A 61 -1.63 17.80 -0.54
N PRO A 62 -0.52 18.30 0.02
CA PRO A 62 0.78 18.20 -0.62
C PRO A 62 1.49 16.88 -0.32
N HIS A 63 2.37 16.47 -1.23
CA HIS A 63 3.41 15.45 -1.03
C HIS A 63 4.78 16.04 -1.36
N ALA A 64 5.82 15.63 -0.64
CA ALA A 64 7.21 16.03 -0.90
C ALA A 64 8.16 14.87 -0.62
N GLY A 65 9.16 14.67 -1.49
CA GLY A 65 10.19 13.64 -1.31
C GLY A 65 9.73 12.20 -1.56
N ILE A 66 8.54 12.00 -2.14
CA ILE A 66 7.99 10.69 -2.53
C ILE A 66 7.27 10.79 -3.87
N GLU A 67 7.08 9.65 -4.52
CA GLU A 67 6.18 9.46 -5.66
C GLU A 67 4.98 8.62 -5.23
N VAL A 68 3.82 8.88 -5.81
CA VAL A 68 2.57 8.14 -5.53
C VAL A 68 2.16 7.39 -6.78
N TYR A 69 2.07 6.07 -6.66
CA TYR A 69 1.59 5.19 -7.73
C TYR A 69 0.21 4.66 -7.35
N THR A 70 -0.76 4.90 -8.23
CA THR A 70 -2.10 4.32 -8.11
C THR A 70 -2.27 3.24 -9.17
N TYR A 71 -2.62 2.03 -8.72
CA TYR A 71 -2.95 0.92 -9.61
C TYR A 71 -4.41 0.52 -9.38
N LEU A 72 -5.23 0.65 -10.43
CA LEU A 72 -6.64 0.29 -10.40
C LEU A 72 -6.78 -1.21 -10.72
N ILE A 73 -7.54 -1.90 -9.88
CA ILE A 73 -7.88 -3.32 -10.00
C ILE A 73 -9.39 -3.43 -10.25
N GLU A 74 -9.81 -4.50 -10.92
CA GLU A 74 -11.22 -4.85 -11.19
C GLU A 74 -11.99 -5.29 -9.92
#